data_AF-A0A024LRQ1-F1
#
_entry.id   AF-A0A024LRQ1-F1
#
_cell.length_a   1.000
_cell.length_b   1.000
_cell.length_c   1.000
_cell.angle_alpha   90.00
_cell.angle_beta   90.00
_cell.angle_gamma   90.00
#
_symmetry.space_group_name_H-M   'P 1'
#
loop_
_entity.id
_entity.type
_entity.pdbx_description
1 polymer ?
#
loop_
_entity_poly.entity_id
_entity_poly.type
_entity_poly.pdbx_seq_one_letter_code
_entity_poly.pdbx_strand_id
1 'polypeptide(L)'
;MSTKLPWVRNFYEEWIMDFSGTSAAEKATYMTLTALMYRAQEPIWEEITTLARRIGCSVNALNKTLDLLLRKGKIIRLEDGRLWSQQVEEELKDCNDNLNKRSEKAIKAANTRRNKHKDNSSQDHDEIMMMSSQSHDDDMMTSSRQSQSQSHI
;
A
#
# COMPACT_ATOMS: atom_id res chain seq x y z
N MET A 1 -14.42 -4.54 6.67
CA MET A 1 -13.36 -5.19 5.88
C MET A 1 -12.87 -4.21 4.84
N SER A 2 -11.54 -4.03 4.70
CA SER A 2 -10.99 -3.17 3.65
C SER A 2 -11.38 -3.74 2.30
N THR A 3 -12.15 -3.00 1.50
CA THR A 3 -12.67 -3.40 0.18
C THR A 3 -11.59 -3.40 -0.91
N LYS A 4 -10.33 -3.17 -0.54
CA LYS A 4 -9.23 -2.98 -1.48
C LYS A 4 -8.51 -4.31 -1.71
N LEU A 5 -8.57 -4.78 -2.95
CA LEU A 5 -7.80 -5.95 -3.38
C LEU A 5 -6.30 -5.67 -3.22
N PRO A 6 -5.51 -6.64 -2.71
CA PRO A 6 -4.09 -6.47 -2.56
C PRO A 6 -3.44 -6.47 -3.94
N TRP A 7 -2.45 -5.61 -4.15
CA TRP A 7 -1.59 -5.71 -5.32
C TRP A 7 -0.58 -6.81 -5.04
N VAL A 8 -0.67 -7.94 -5.74
CA VAL A 8 0.22 -9.10 -5.58
C VAL A 8 1.03 -9.32 -6.85
N ARG A 9 2.29 -9.74 -6.70
CA ARG A 9 3.12 -10.17 -7.82
C ARG A 9 2.64 -11.52 -8.33
N ASN A 10 2.79 -11.71 -9.64
CA ASN A 10 2.59 -13.01 -10.25
C ASN A 10 3.94 -13.63 -10.62
N PHE A 11 4.15 -14.87 -10.20
CA PHE A 11 5.39 -15.63 -10.31
C PHE A 11 5.32 -16.56 -11.54
N TYR A 12 5.22 -15.95 -12.73
CA TYR A 12 4.97 -16.70 -13.97
C TYR A 12 6.12 -17.63 -14.34
N GLU A 13 7.36 -17.27 -14.04
CA GLU A 13 8.53 -18.09 -14.38
C GLU A 13 8.55 -19.37 -13.56
N GLU A 14 8.45 -19.26 -12.23
CA GLU A 14 8.37 -20.40 -11.32
C GLU A 14 7.15 -21.26 -11.67
N TRP A 15 6.01 -20.62 -11.96
CA TRP A 15 4.80 -21.32 -12.36
C TRP A 15 4.97 -22.12 -13.66
N ILE A 16 5.56 -21.53 -14.70
CA ILE A 16 5.79 -22.25 -15.97
C ILE A 16 6.70 -23.45 -15.74
N MET A 17 7.74 -23.31 -14.91
CA MET A 17 8.66 -24.41 -14.60
C MET A 17 7.99 -25.51 -13.78
N ASP A 18 7.31 -25.16 -12.69
CA ASP A 18 6.64 -26.09 -11.76
C ASP A 18 5.54 -26.92 -12.44
N PHE A 19 4.88 -26.32 -13.44
CA PHE A 19 3.76 -26.91 -14.15
C PHE A 19 4.07 -27.31 -15.59
N SER A 20 5.34 -27.28 -16.01
CA SER A 20 5.76 -27.81 -17.31
C SER A 20 5.43 -29.31 -17.40
N GLY A 21 4.83 -29.74 -18.50
CA GLY A 21 4.41 -31.14 -18.69
C GLY A 21 3.23 -31.62 -17.83
N THR A 22 2.64 -30.76 -17.00
CA THR A 22 1.45 -31.11 -16.19
C THR A 22 0.15 -30.99 -16.98
N SER A 23 -0.90 -31.67 -16.49
CA SER A 23 -2.23 -31.62 -17.12
C SER A 23 -2.86 -30.22 -17.03
N ALA A 24 -3.76 -29.90 -17.98
CA ALA A 24 -4.53 -28.66 -17.92
C ALA A 24 -5.35 -28.54 -16.63
N ALA A 25 -5.88 -29.65 -16.11
CA ALA A 25 -6.60 -29.69 -14.85
C ALA A 25 -5.71 -29.31 -13.66
N GLU A 26 -4.44 -29.73 -13.67
CA GLU A 26 -3.46 -29.37 -12.62
C GLU A 26 -3.16 -27.88 -12.60
N LYS A 27 -2.86 -27.33 -13.78
CA LYS A 27 -2.64 -25.89 -13.97
C LYS A 27 -3.85 -25.08 -13.52
N ALA A 28 -5.04 -25.45 -13.98
CA ALA A 28 -6.29 -24.76 -13.66
C ALA A 28 -6.63 -24.86 -12.15
N THR A 29 -6.38 -26.01 -11.53
CA THR A 29 -6.63 -26.20 -10.10
C THR A 29 -5.74 -25.29 -9.26
N TYR A 30 -4.43 -25.27 -9.52
CA TYR A 30 -3.51 -24.42 -8.77
C TYR A 30 -3.84 -22.92 -8.94
N MET A 31 -4.07 -22.48 -10.18
CA MET A 31 -4.42 -21.08 -10.45
C MET A 31 -5.75 -20.67 -9.81
N THR A 32 -6.76 -21.55 -9.84
CA THR A 32 -8.07 -21.26 -9.24
C THR A 32 -7.98 -21.16 -7.73
N LEU A 33 -7.29 -22.11 -7.09
CA LEU A 33 -7.11 -22.13 -5.64
C LEU A 33 -6.37 -20.88 -5.15
N THR A 34 -5.23 -20.55 -5.76
CA THR A 34 -4.45 -19.37 -5.38
C THR A 34 -5.22 -18.06 -5.64
N ALA A 35 -5.96 -17.95 -6.73
CA ALA A 35 -6.81 -16.79 -7.00
C ALA A 35 -7.92 -16.60 -5.94
N LEU A 36 -8.55 -17.70 -5.49
CA LEU A 36 -9.55 -17.66 -4.42
C LEU A 36 -8.91 -17.23 -3.10
N MET A 37 -7.73 -17.76 -2.77
CA MET A 37 -6.95 -17.39 -1.59
C MET A 37 -6.53 -15.92 -1.59
N TYR A 38 -6.01 -15.40 -2.71
CA TYR A 38 -5.67 -13.96 -2.82
C TYR A 38 -6.91 -13.06 -2.69
N ARG A 39 -8.04 -13.47 -3.26
CA ARG A 39 -9.29 -12.74 -3.17
C ARG A 39 -9.83 -12.69 -1.74
N ALA A 40 -9.79 -13.83 -1.04
CA ALA A 40 -10.28 -13.95 0.33
C ALA A 40 -9.28 -13.39 1.36
N GLN A 41 -7.99 -13.37 1.00
CA GLN A 41 -6.85 -13.12 1.90
C GLN A 41 -6.79 -14.09 3.08
N GLU A 42 -7.33 -15.30 2.89
CA GLU A 42 -7.45 -16.31 3.94
C GLU A 42 -7.55 -17.73 3.35
N PRO A 43 -7.25 -18.77 4.16
CA PRO A 43 -7.47 -20.16 3.79
C PRO A 43 -8.90 -20.41 3.36
N ILE A 44 -9.07 -21.19 2.29
CA ILE A 44 -10.37 -21.40 1.66
C ILE A 44 -10.96 -22.76 2.05
N TRP A 45 -12.26 -22.76 2.32
CA TRP A 45 -13.08 -23.96 2.36
C TRP A 45 -14.00 -23.94 1.14
N GLU A 46 -13.91 -24.95 0.27
CA GLU A 46 -14.89 -25.12 -0.80
C GLU A 46 -15.21 -26.60 -0.95
N GLU A 47 -16.49 -26.89 -1.14
CA GLU A 47 -16.97 -28.25 -1.37
C GLU A 47 -16.41 -28.76 -2.71
N ILE A 48 -15.94 -30.01 -2.72
CA ILE A 48 -15.13 -30.56 -3.81
C ILE A 48 -15.88 -30.58 -5.16
N THR A 49 -17.20 -30.82 -5.17
CA THR A 49 -18.00 -30.80 -6.41
C THR A 49 -18.18 -29.38 -6.95
N THR A 50 -18.32 -28.39 -6.06
CA THR A 50 -18.38 -26.97 -6.43
C THR A 50 -17.05 -26.51 -7.03
N LEU A 51 -15.94 -26.88 -6.40
CA LEU A 51 -14.60 -26.56 -6.87
C LEU A 51 -14.31 -27.25 -8.22
N ALA A 52 -14.71 -28.51 -8.40
CA ALA A 52 -14.55 -29.24 -9.66
C ALA A 52 -15.31 -28.56 -10.80
N ARG A 53 -16.54 -28.09 -10.55
CA ARG A 53 -17.33 -27.33 -11.52
C ARG A 53 -16.66 -26.00 -11.87
N ARG A 54 -16.13 -25.28 -10.87
CA ARG A 54 -15.42 -24.01 -11.07
C ARG A 54 -14.17 -24.17 -11.94
N ILE A 55 -13.41 -25.26 -11.72
CA ILE A 55 -12.19 -25.58 -12.47
C ILE A 55 -12.52 -26.14 -13.87
N GLY A 56 -13.71 -26.74 -14.04
CA GLY A 56 -14.13 -27.35 -15.30
C GLY A 56 -13.59 -28.78 -15.47
N CYS A 57 -13.44 -29.54 -14.38
CA CYS A 57 -12.96 -30.92 -14.41
C CYS A 57 -13.90 -31.87 -13.64
N SER A 58 -13.68 -33.18 -13.76
CA SER A 58 -14.41 -34.16 -12.95
C SER A 58 -13.90 -34.14 -11.51
N VAL A 59 -14.76 -34.52 -10.55
CA VAL A 59 -14.38 -34.63 -9.13
C VAL A 59 -13.18 -35.56 -8.94
N ASN A 60 -13.13 -36.67 -9.69
CA ASN A 60 -12.00 -37.60 -9.65
C ASN A 60 -10.70 -36.96 -10.15
N ALA A 61 -10.76 -36.19 -11.23
CA ALA A 61 -9.60 -35.45 -11.73
C ALA A 61 -9.13 -34.41 -10.69
N LEU A 62 -10.06 -33.66 -10.10
CA LEU A 62 -9.75 -32.69 -9.05
C LEU A 62 -9.08 -33.36 -7.84
N ASN A 63 -9.62 -34.47 -7.34
CA ASN A 63 -9.03 -35.17 -6.20
C ASN A 63 -7.60 -35.64 -6.48
N LYS A 64 -7.34 -36.22 -7.66
CA LYS A 64 -5.98 -36.63 -8.06
C LYS A 64 -5.02 -35.44 -8.15
N THR A 65 -5.48 -34.35 -8.75
CA THR A 65 -4.71 -33.13 -8.86
C THR A 65 -4.43 -32.49 -7.51
N LEU A 66 -5.43 -32.43 -6.62
CA LEU A 66 -5.28 -31.85 -5.29
C LEU A 66 -4.29 -32.68 -4.45
N ASP A 67 -4.37 -34.01 -4.51
CA ASP A 67 -3.39 -34.90 -3.87
C ASP A 67 -1.97 -34.64 -4.38
N LEU A 68 -1.80 -34.44 -5.70
CA LEU A 68 -0.49 -34.09 -6.27
C LEU A 68 0.02 -32.73 -5.79
N LEU A 69 -0.84 -31.71 -5.73
CA LEU A 69 -0.47 -30.38 -5.23
C LEU A 69 -0.09 -30.39 -3.75
N LEU A 70 -0.80 -31.20 -2.94
CA LEU A 70 -0.48 -31.44 -1.53
C LEU A 70 0.89 -32.11 -1.39
N ARG A 71 1.15 -33.17 -2.17
CA ARG A 71 2.45 -33.88 -2.19
C ARG A 71 3.60 -32.98 -2.64
N LYS A 72 3.36 -32.06 -3.57
CA LYS A 72 4.35 -31.07 -4.03
C LYS A 72 4.55 -29.91 -3.04
N GLY A 73 3.74 -29.82 -1.98
CA GLY A 73 3.77 -28.71 -1.03
C GLY A 73 3.31 -27.36 -1.61
N LYS A 74 2.71 -27.35 -2.80
CA LYS A 74 2.20 -26.11 -3.44
C LYS A 74 0.90 -25.64 -2.79
N ILE A 75 0.11 -26.60 -2.29
CA ILE A 75 -1.07 -26.40 -1.47
C ILE A 75 -0.86 -27.20 -0.19
N ILE A 76 -1.34 -26.68 0.93
CA ILE A 76 -1.41 -27.38 2.21
C ILE A 76 -2.86 -27.48 2.67
N ARG A 77 -3.13 -28.47 3.52
CA ARG A 77 -4.41 -28.60 4.21
C ARG A 77 -4.19 -28.29 5.69
N LEU A 78 -4.92 -27.31 6.22
CA LEU A 78 -4.88 -26.93 7.62
C LEU A 78 -5.61 -27.95 8.49
N GLU A 79 -5.46 -27.85 9.81
CA GLU A 79 -6.11 -28.75 10.78
C GLU A 79 -7.64 -28.72 10.68
N ASP A 80 -8.22 -27.56 10.38
CA ASP A 80 -9.66 -27.38 10.13
C ASP A 80 -10.11 -27.85 8.73
N GLY A 81 -9.17 -28.37 7.94
CA GLY A 81 -9.37 -28.92 6.61
C GLY A 81 -9.42 -27.89 5.48
N ARG A 82 -9.25 -26.59 5.77
CA ARG A 82 -9.13 -25.56 4.73
C ARG A 82 -7.86 -25.71 3.92
N LEU A 83 -7.91 -25.28 2.67
CA LEU A 83 -6.77 -25.27 1.76
C LEU A 83 -6.05 -23.93 1.84
N TRP A 84 -4.73 -23.98 1.80
CA TRP A 84 -3.89 -22.79 1.80
C TRP A 84 -2.63 -22.96 0.94
N SER A 85 -1.98 -21.86 0.58
CA SER A 85 -0.70 -21.85 -0.12
C SER A 85 0.26 -20.95 0.62
N GLN A 86 1.43 -21.49 0.99
CA GLN A 86 2.47 -20.72 1.67
C GLN A 86 2.98 -19.56 0.78
N GLN A 87 3.05 -19.77 -0.53
CA GLN A 87 3.43 -18.72 -1.47
C GLN A 87 2.44 -17.54 -1.45
N VAL A 88 1.14 -17.82 -1.31
CA VAL A 88 0.11 -16.77 -1.19
C VAL A 88 0.28 -16.01 0.13
N GLU A 89 0.57 -16.71 1.23
CA GLU A 89 0.79 -16.09 2.54
C GLU A 89 1.99 -15.13 2.54
N GLU A 90 3.12 -15.59 2.00
CA GLU A 90 4.35 -14.81 1.90
C GLU A 90 4.12 -13.55 1.07
N GLU A 91 3.46 -13.68 -0.08
CA GLU A 91 3.18 -12.53 -0.94
C GLU A 91 2.20 -11.55 -0.29
N LEU A 92 1.12 -12.02 0.34
CA LEU A 92 0.18 -11.15 1.05
C LEU A 92 0.87 -10.37 2.18
N LYS A 93 1.79 -11.01 2.91
CA LYS A 93 2.58 -10.37 3.97
C LYS A 93 3.50 -9.30 3.40
N ASP A 94 4.23 -9.62 2.33
CA ASP A 94 5.10 -8.68 1.62
C ASP A 94 4.33 -7.44 1.13
N CYS A 95 3.15 -7.65 0.55
CA CYS A 95 2.29 -6.57 0.08
C CYS A 95 1.85 -5.65 1.22
N ASN A 96 1.44 -6.22 2.35
CA ASN A 96 1.01 -5.46 3.52
C ASN A 96 2.16 -4.65 4.12
N ASP A 97 3.34 -5.26 4.27
CA ASP A 97 4.54 -4.61 4.80
C ASP A 97 5.00 -3.45 3.91
N ASN A 98 4.97 -3.63 2.58
CA ASN A 98 5.32 -2.57 1.63
C ASN A 98 4.28 -1.43 1.64
N LEU A 99 2.99 -1.74 1.77
CA LEU A 99 1.93 -0.74 1.88
C LEU A 99 2.11 0.10 3.14
N ASN A 100 2.40 -0.53 4.28
CA ASN A 100 2.65 0.15 5.55
C ASN A 100 3.89 1.06 5.48
N LYS A 101 5.00 0.58 4.90
CA LYS A 101 6.19 1.43 4.68
C LYS A 101 5.90 2.64 3.79
N ARG A 102 5.05 2.48 2.76
CA ARG A 102 4.69 3.57 1.86
C ARG A 102 3.74 4.57 2.55
N SER A 103 2.79 4.11 3.35
CA SER A 103 1.88 4.99 4.09
C SER A 103 2.65 5.82 5.13
N GLU A 104 3.58 5.21 5.87
CA GLU A 104 4.45 5.91 6.81
C GLU A 104 5.30 7.00 6.12
N LYS A 105 5.89 6.68 4.95
CA LYS A 105 6.64 7.67 4.16
C LYS A 105 5.75 8.82 3.69
N ALA A 106 4.52 8.54 3.28
CA ALA A 106 3.56 9.56 2.86
C ALA A 106 3.15 10.47 4.03
N ILE A 107 2.87 9.91 5.21
CA ILE A 107 2.56 10.68 6.42
C ILE A 107 3.74 11.57 6.83
N LYS A 108 4.96 11.01 6.84
CA LYS A 108 6.18 11.77 7.12
C LYS A 108 6.36 12.93 6.14
N ALA A 109 6.19 12.69 4.84
CA ALA A 109 6.29 13.74 3.83
C ALA A 109 5.21 14.83 4.00
N ALA A 110 3.97 14.45 4.32
CA ALA A 110 2.88 15.39 4.58
C ALA A 110 3.16 16.25 5.82
N ASN A 111 3.66 15.64 6.91
CA ASN A 111 4.04 16.35 8.13
C ASN A 111 5.21 17.31 7.90
N THR A 112 6.25 16.89 7.17
CA THR A 112 7.36 17.79 6.80
C THR A 112 6.88 18.99 5.97
N ARG A 113 5.98 18.77 5.01
CA ARG A 113 5.37 19.87 4.24
C ARG A 113 4.54 20.80 5.12
N ARG A 114 3.74 20.25 6.05
CA ARG A 114 2.92 21.03 6.98
C ARG A 114 3.77 21.87 7.94
N ASN A 115 4.86 21.31 8.46
CA ASN A 115 5.76 22.03 9.38
C ASN A 115 6.47 23.17 8.66
N LYS A 116 7.00 22.95 7.44
CA LYS A 116 7.59 24.04 6.62
C LYS A 116 6.61 25.18 6.37
N HIS A 117 5.33 24.87 6.10
CA HIS A 117 4.32 25.90 5.90
C HIS A 117 3.99 26.67 7.19
N LYS A 118 4.02 26.00 8.36
CA LYS A 118 3.84 26.69 9.64
C LYS A 118 4.99 27.66 9.92
N ASP A 119 6.22 27.20 9.73
CA ASP A 119 7.42 28.01 9.98
C ASP A 119 7.44 29.28 9.11
N ASN A 120 7.10 29.16 7.82
CA ASN A 120 6.99 30.32 6.91
C ASN A 120 5.84 31.27 7.31
N SER A 121 4.70 30.76 7.78
CA SER A 121 3.58 31.63 8.19
C SER A 121 3.86 32.44 9.45
N SER A 122 4.69 31.92 10.36
CA SER A 122 5.17 32.67 11.52
C SER A 122 6.21 33.73 11.12
N GLN A 123 7.06 33.43 10.14
CA GLN A 123 8.10 34.35 9.68
C GLN A 123 7.52 35.55 8.93
N ASP A 124 6.50 35.34 8.08
CA ASP A 124 5.82 36.42 7.37
C ASP A 124 5.05 37.36 8.33
N HIS A 125 4.49 36.85 9.42
CA HIS A 125 3.83 37.68 10.43
C HIS A 125 4.82 38.54 11.23
N ASP A 126 5.99 38.00 11.57
CA ASP A 126 7.02 38.72 12.31
C ASP A 126 7.71 39.80 11.44
N GLU A 127 7.94 39.52 10.17
CA GLU A 127 8.58 40.48 9.23
C GLU A 127 7.64 41.65 8.86
N ILE A 128 6.34 41.38 8.67
CA ILE A 128 5.33 42.45 8.45
C ILE A 128 5.19 43.34 9.69
N MET A 129 5.24 42.77 10.91
CA MET A 129 5.20 43.56 12.15
C MET A 129 6.45 44.44 12.32
N MET A 130 7.64 43.94 11.98
CA MET A 130 8.87 44.74 12.03
C MET A 130 8.88 45.87 10.99
N MET A 131 8.49 45.60 9.74
CA MET A 131 8.45 46.62 8.68
C MET A 131 7.43 47.73 8.98
N SER A 132 6.27 47.39 9.56
CA SER A 132 5.25 48.38 9.95
C SER A 132 5.67 49.23 11.16
N SER A 133 6.60 48.75 11.98
CA SER A 133 7.12 49.51 13.13
C SER A 133 8.20 50.49 12.69
N GLN A 134 9.09 50.06 11.78
CA GLN A 134 10.15 50.91 11.21
C GLN A 134 9.62 52.10 10.40
N SER A 135 8.55 51.93 9.63
CA SER A 135 7.97 53.04 8.88
C SER A 135 7.35 54.12 9.78
N HIS A 136 6.83 53.74 10.95
CA HIS A 136 6.24 54.69 11.90
C HIS A 136 7.31 55.54 12.61
N ASP A 137 8.48 54.96 12.86
CA ASP A 137 9.59 55.68 13.52
C ASP A 137 10.32 56.63 12.56
N ASP A 138 10.48 56.27 11.28
CA ASP A 138 11.12 57.13 10.27
C ASP A 138 10.30 58.40 9.96
N ASP A 139 8.97 58.32 9.94
CA ASP A 139 8.08 59.48 9.76
C ASP A 139 8.17 60.48 10.93
N MET A 140 8.33 60.00 12.17
CA MET A 140 8.49 60.85 13.36
C MET A 140 9.85 61.58 13.37
N MET A 141 10.89 60.95 12.83
CA MET A 141 12.25 61.51 12.75
C MET A 141 12.42 62.54 11.62
N THR A 142 11.72 62.36 10.50
CA THR A 142 11.75 63.29 9.37
C THR A 142 10.91 64.55 9.63
N SER A 143 9.75 64.41 10.29
CA SER A 143 8.91 65.53 10.74
C SER A 143 9.65 66.44 11.73
N SER A 144 10.43 65.86 12.66
CA SER A 144 11.19 66.63 13.64
C SER A 144 12.33 67.46 13.01
N ARG A 145 12.97 66.97 11.94
CA ARG A 145 14.09 67.67 11.27
C ARG A 145 13.66 68.84 10.41
N GLN A 146 12.44 68.83 9.86
CA GLN A 146 11.93 69.97 9.07
C GLN A 146 11.55 71.18 9.95
N SER A 147 11.24 70.97 11.23
CA SER A 147 10.87 72.06 12.14
C SER A 147 12.04 72.93 12.62
N GLN A 148 13.29 72.45 12.54
CA GLN A 148 14.47 73.20 13.01
C GLN A 148 15.19 74.00 11.90
N SER A 149 14.83 73.80 10.63
CA SER A 149 15.47 74.47 9.48
C SER A 149 14.84 75.82 9.12
N GLN A 150 13.73 76.24 9.74
CA GLN A 150 13.04 77.51 9.40
C GLN A 150 13.36 78.68 10.33
N SER A 151 14.20 78.49 11.33
CA SER A 151 14.57 79.54 12.27
C SER A 151 16.06 79.81 12.20
N HIS A 152 16.51 80.54 11.17
CA HIS A 152 17.66 81.46 11.16
C HIS A 152 17.63 82.20 9.82
N ILE A 153 17.01 83.38 9.82
CA ILE A 153 17.18 84.43 8.81
C ILE A 153 18.34 85.30 9.28
#